data_AF-A0A8J6ANL6-F1
#
_entry.id   AF-A0A8J6ANL6-F1
#
_cell.length_a   1.000
_cell.length_b   1.000
_cell.length_c   1.000
_cell.angle_alpha   90.00
_cell.angle_beta   90.00
_cell.angle_gamma   90.00
#
_symmetry.space_group_name_H-M   'P 1'
#
loop_
_entity.id
_entity.type
_entity.pdbx_description
1 polymer ?
#
loop_
_entity_poly.entity_id
_entity_poly.type
_entity_poly.pdbx_seq_one_letter_code
_entity_poly.pdbx_strand_id
1 'polypeptide(L)'
;VRCWQYRQLSALHRAPRPTRPDKACRLGYKAKQGYVIYRIRVRRGGRKRPVPKGATYGKPVHHGVNQLKFARSLQSVAEERAGRHCGALRVLNSYW
;
A
#
# COMPACT_ATOMS: atom_id res chain seq x y z
N VAL A 1 13.10 -4.70 15.91
CA VAL A 1 12.76 -6.11 15.55
C VAL A 1 11.64 -6.25 14.49
N ARG A 2 10.47 -5.61 14.63
CA ARG A 2 9.32 -5.81 13.69
C ARG A 2 9.64 -5.54 12.21
N CYS A 3 10.34 -4.44 11.90
CA CYS A 3 10.70 -4.10 10.52
C CYS A 3 11.56 -5.19 9.84
N TRP A 4 12.48 -5.81 10.59
CA TRP A 4 13.32 -6.89 10.06
C TRP A 4 12.48 -8.10 9.67
N GLN A 5 11.58 -8.55 10.55
CA GLN A 5 10.68 -9.68 10.27
C GLN A 5 9.83 -9.42 9.02
N TYR A 6 9.26 -8.21 8.88
CA TYR A 6 8.40 -7.88 7.74
C TYR A 6 9.13 -7.85 6.40
N ARG A 7 10.45 -7.64 6.40
CA ARG A 7 11.26 -7.71 5.17
C ARG A 7 11.42 -9.13 4.66
N GLN A 8 11.45 -10.11 5.56
CA GLN A 8 11.56 -11.54 5.21
C GLN A 8 10.24 -12.15 4.72
N LEU A 9 9.11 -11.54 5.04
CA LEU A 9 7.79 -12.00 4.62
C LEU A 9 7.42 -11.50 3.21
N SER A 10 6.38 -12.13 2.64
CA SER A 10 5.79 -11.71 1.37
C SER A 10 5.26 -10.27 1.44
N ALA A 11 5.15 -9.64 0.26
CA ALA A 11 4.73 -8.25 0.14
C ALA A 11 3.32 -7.99 0.71
N LEU A 12 2.43 -8.98 0.62
CA LEU A 12 1.13 -9.02 1.26
C LEU A 12 1.01 -10.35 2.00
N HIS A 13 0.69 -10.29 3.29
CA HIS A 13 0.43 -11.47 4.10
C HIS A 13 -0.67 -11.19 5.13
N ARG A 14 -1.39 -12.24 5.52
CA ARG A 14 -2.39 -12.18 6.60
C ARG A 14 -1.67 -12.11 7.94
N ALA A 15 -2.12 -11.21 8.81
CA ALA A 15 -1.69 -11.16 10.19
C ALA A 15 -2.76 -11.79 11.09
N PRO A 16 -2.39 -12.62 12.09
CA PRO A 16 -3.36 -13.26 12.97
C PRO A 16 -4.09 -12.27 13.87
N ARG A 17 -3.43 -11.17 14.25
CA ARG A 17 -3.96 -10.11 15.12
C ARG A 17 -3.45 -8.73 14.69
N PRO A 18 -4.20 -7.65 14.95
CA PRO A 18 -3.72 -6.30 14.67
C PRO A 18 -2.45 -6.01 15.45
N THR A 19 -1.49 -5.37 14.79
CA THR A 19 -0.21 -5.00 15.43
C THR A 19 -0.41 -3.88 16.46
N ARG A 20 -1.43 -3.05 16.24
CA ARG A 20 -1.87 -1.94 17.08
C ARG A 20 -3.38 -2.05 17.32
N PRO A 21 -3.80 -2.77 18.38
CA PRO A 21 -5.22 -2.96 18.68
C PRO A 21 -5.96 -1.63 18.92
N ASP A 22 -5.32 -0.69 19.61
CA ASP A 22 -5.82 0.67 19.89
C ASP A 22 -6.25 1.41 18.60
N LYS A 23 -5.34 1.46 17.63
CA LYS A 23 -5.57 2.17 16.37
C LYS A 23 -6.55 1.41 15.48
N ALA A 24 -6.45 0.08 15.44
CA ALA A 24 -7.36 -0.75 14.67
C ALA A 24 -8.81 -0.57 15.14
N CYS A 25 -9.06 -0.61 16.46
CA CYS A 25 -10.39 -0.41 17.03
C CYS A 25 -10.98 0.96 16.66
N ARG A 26 -10.17 2.03 16.70
CA ARG A 26 -10.58 3.37 16.28
C ARG A 26 -10.99 3.44 14.81
N LEU A 27 -10.40 2.60 13.96
CA LEU A 27 -10.68 2.53 12.52
C LEU A 27 -11.78 1.52 12.18
N GLY A 28 -12.47 0.97 13.19
CA GLY A 28 -13.63 0.10 13.02
C GLY A 28 -13.35 -1.40 13.11
N TYR A 29 -12.12 -1.82 13.41
CA TYR A 29 -11.86 -3.22 13.72
C TYR A 29 -12.59 -3.64 15.00
N LYS A 30 -13.26 -4.79 14.96
CA LYS A 30 -13.80 -5.45 16.15
C LYS A 30 -13.21 -6.85 16.23
N ALA A 31 -12.91 -7.32 17.44
CA ALA A 31 -12.46 -8.69 17.68
C ALA A 31 -13.65 -9.67 17.58
N LYS A 32 -14.17 -9.83 16.37
CA LYS A 32 -15.28 -10.72 16.01
C LYS A 32 -14.93 -11.47 14.72
N GLN A 33 -15.57 -12.62 14.51
CA GLN A 33 -15.47 -13.34 13.24
C GLN A 33 -15.95 -12.44 12.09
N GLY A 34 -15.33 -12.59 10.91
CA GLY A 34 -15.56 -11.73 9.75
C GLY A 34 -14.58 -10.56 9.61
N TYR A 35 -13.84 -10.19 10.66
CA TYR A 35 -12.74 -9.23 10.55
C TYR A 35 -11.41 -9.95 10.28
N VAL A 36 -10.67 -9.48 9.28
CA VAL A 36 -9.35 -10.00 8.94
C VAL A 36 -8.36 -8.85 8.80
N ILE A 37 -7.15 -9.04 9.31
CA ILE A 37 -6.05 -8.07 9.16
C ILE A 37 -5.05 -8.60 8.13
N TYR A 38 -4.76 -7.76 7.14
CA TYR A 38 -3.66 -7.96 6.20
C TYR A 38 -2.60 -6.90 6.42
N ARG A 39 -1.34 -7.29 6.19
CA ARG A 39 -0.20 -6.39 6.13
C ARG A 39 0.30 -6.33 4.71
N ILE A 40 0.58 -5.11 4.25
CA ILE A 40 1.08 -4.88 2.90
C ILE A 40 2.25 -3.90 2.93
N ARG A 41 3.27 -4.17 2.11
CA ARG A 41 4.40 -3.27 1.87
C ARG A 41 4.24 -2.51 0.57
N VAL A 42 4.48 -1.19 0.62
CA VAL A 42 4.58 -0.33 -0.55
C VAL A 42 5.94 0.36 -0.52
N ARG A 43 6.63 0.37 -1.68
CA ARG A 43 7.94 1.02 -1.81
C ARG A 43 7.78 2.53 -1.61
N ARG A 44 8.64 3.12 -0.77
CA ARG A 44 8.68 4.57 -0.55
C ARG A 44 9.26 5.29 -1.77
N GLY A 45 8.99 6.59 -1.86
CA GLY A 45 9.51 7.48 -2.89
C GLY A 45 8.47 7.91 -3.91
N GLY A 46 8.92 8.72 -4.88
CA GLY A 46 8.10 9.14 -6.02
C GLY A 46 7.85 8.03 -7.02
N ARG A 47 7.07 8.34 -8.06
CA ARG A 47 6.75 7.40 -9.14
C ARG A 47 7.43 7.87 -10.40
N LYS A 48 8.42 7.13 -10.87
CA LYS A 48 9.03 7.35 -12.19
C LYS A 48 7.98 7.12 -13.29
N ARG A 49 7.91 8.01 -14.27
CA ARG A 49 7.09 7.78 -15.47
C ARG A 49 7.60 6.55 -16.23
N PRO A 50 6.74 5.60 -16.62
CA PRO A 50 7.17 4.44 -17.41
C PRO A 50 7.37 4.86 -18.87
N VAL A 51 8.55 5.39 -19.19
CA VAL A 51 8.97 5.74 -20.56
C VAL A 51 10.20 4.95 -20.98
N PRO A 52 10.25 4.40 -22.21
CA PRO A 52 11.43 3.72 -22.73
C PRO A 52 12.63 4.67 -22.76
N LYS A 53 13.77 4.28 -22.17
CA LYS A 53 15.03 5.06 -22.13
C LYS A 53 14.90 6.50 -21.62
N GLY A 54 13.80 6.87 -20.94
CA GLY A 54 13.55 8.26 -20.51
C GLY A 54 12.98 9.18 -21.61
N ALA A 55 12.74 8.67 -22.82
CA ALA A 55 12.23 9.44 -23.94
C ALA A 55 10.71 9.62 -23.83
N THR A 56 10.26 10.85 -23.60
CA THR A 56 8.83 11.18 -23.47
C THR A 56 8.24 11.75 -24.77
N TYR A 57 9.08 12.33 -25.64
CA TYR A 57 8.71 13.04 -26.87
C TYR A 57 7.72 14.22 -26.64
N GLY A 58 7.49 15.04 -27.67
CA GLY A 58 6.59 16.19 -27.59
C GLY A 58 7.16 17.40 -26.83
N LYS A 59 6.26 18.23 -26.27
CA LYS A 59 6.63 19.53 -25.68
C LYS A 59 7.53 19.39 -24.43
N PRO A 60 8.52 20.28 -24.22
CA PRO A 60 9.45 20.22 -23.08
C PRO A 60 8.79 20.15 -21.70
N VAL A 61 7.61 20.77 -21.54
CA VAL A 61 6.82 20.72 -20.29
C VAL A 61 6.46 19.30 -19.84
N HIS A 62 6.39 18.34 -20.77
CA HIS A 62 6.06 16.95 -20.46
C HIS A 62 7.29 16.07 -20.25
N HIS A 63 8.52 16.57 -20.40
CA HIS A 63 9.75 15.75 -20.35
C HIS A 63 10.16 15.29 -18.94
N GLY A 64 9.44 15.69 -17.88
CA GLY A 64 9.71 15.24 -16.51
C GLY A 64 9.49 13.73 -16.33
N VAL A 65 10.52 13.01 -15.86
CA VAL A 65 10.48 11.55 -15.65
C VAL A 65 10.66 11.13 -14.19
N ASN A 66 11.68 11.66 -13.50
CA ASN A 66 12.14 11.12 -12.21
C ASN A 66 11.50 11.80 -10.98
N GLN A 67 11.21 13.09 -11.05
CA GLN A 67 10.75 13.89 -9.91
C GLN A 67 9.22 13.94 -9.76
N LEU A 68 8.51 13.06 -10.45
CA LEU A 68 7.05 13.01 -10.40
C LEU A 68 6.57 12.38 -9.09
N LYS A 69 5.60 13.02 -8.46
CA LYS A 69 4.86 12.49 -7.31
C LYS A 69 3.56 11.85 -7.81
N PHE A 70 3.16 10.76 -7.18
CA PHE A 70 1.87 10.16 -7.50
C PHE A 70 0.75 10.98 -6.89
N ALA A 71 -0.39 11.10 -7.60
CA ALA A 71 -1.53 11.88 -7.13
C ALA A 71 -2.19 11.27 -5.88
N ARG A 72 -2.11 9.95 -5.69
CA ARG A 72 -2.68 9.24 -4.54
C ARG A 72 -1.64 8.95 -3.48
N SER A 73 -2.08 8.86 -2.23
CA SER A 73 -1.23 8.46 -1.11
C SER A 73 -0.75 7.00 -1.25
N LEU A 74 0.39 6.69 -0.66
CA LEU A 74 0.89 5.30 -0.61
C LEU A 74 -0.07 4.38 0.16
N GLN A 75 -0.82 4.93 1.12
CA GLN A 75 -1.84 4.22 1.87
C GLN A 75 -3.02 3.79 0.98
N SER A 76 -3.51 4.69 0.12
CA SER A 76 -4.56 4.34 -0.87
C SER A 76 -4.08 3.27 -1.86
N VAL A 77 -2.82 3.35 -2.30
CA VAL A 77 -2.22 2.31 -3.16
C VAL A 77 -2.12 0.96 -2.45
N ALA A 78 -1.82 0.97 -1.14
CA ALA A 78 -1.79 -0.24 -0.32
C ALA A 78 -3.18 -0.90 -0.22
N GLU A 79 -4.22 -0.11 0.03
CA GLU A 79 -5.60 -0.57 0.12
C GLU A 79 -6.08 -1.18 -1.21
N GLU A 80 -5.81 -0.53 -2.34
CA GLU A 80 -6.17 -1.04 -3.66
C GLU A 80 -5.49 -2.39 -3.95
N ARG A 81 -4.20 -2.52 -3.64
CA ARG A 81 -3.47 -3.78 -3.84
C ARG A 81 -4.02 -4.90 -2.96
N ALA A 82 -4.40 -4.58 -1.71
CA ALA A 82 -4.98 -5.55 -0.80
C ALA A 82 -6.38 -5.99 -1.26
N GLY A 83 -7.23 -5.04 -1.66
CA GLY A 83 -8.57 -5.32 -2.19
C GLY A 83 -8.52 -6.15 -3.46
N ARG A 84 -7.58 -5.88 -4.38
CA ARG A 84 -7.40 -6.68 -5.59
C ARG A 84 -6.95 -8.11 -5.29
N HIS A 85 -6.08 -8.30 -4.31
CA HIS A 85 -5.62 -9.65 -3.94
C HIS A 85 -6.70 -10.44 -3.18
N CYS A 86 -7.47 -9.77 -2.33
CA CYS A 86 -8.54 -10.38 -1.51
C CYS A 86 -9.92 -10.02 -2.06
N GLY A 87 -10.23 -10.38 -3.31
CA GLY A 87 -11.45 -9.94 -3.99
C GLY A 87 -12.78 -10.34 -3.32
N ALA A 88 -12.79 -11.39 -2.50
CA ALA A 88 -13.96 -11.81 -1.73
C ALA A 88 -14.19 -10.97 -0.45
N LEU A 89 -13.22 -10.14 -0.05
CA LEU A 89 -13.28 -9.31 1.15
C LEU A 89 -13.48 -7.84 0.79
N ARG A 90 -14.08 -7.08 1.71
CA ARG A 90 -14.21 -5.62 1.59
C ARG A 90 -13.17 -4.95 2.46
N VAL A 91 -12.43 -4.01 1.88
CA VAL A 91 -11.47 -3.18 2.61
C VAL A 91 -12.24 -2.13 3.41
N LEU A 92 -12.06 -2.13 4.74
CA LEU A 92 -12.68 -1.14 5.62
C LEU A 92 -11.81 0.12 5.77
N ASN A 93 -10.58 -0.07 6.24
CA ASN A 93 -9.62 1.01 6.48
C ASN A 93 -8.21 0.42 6.66
N SER A 94 -7.20 1.27 6.76
CA SER A 94 -5.81 0.86 6.99
C SER A 94 -5.08 1.80 7.97
N TYR A 95 -3.94 1.35 8.50
CA TYR A 95 -3.10 2.15 9.40
C TYR A 95 -1.61 1.86 9.22
N TRP A 96 -0.80 2.80 9.70
CA TRP A 96 0.66 2.67 9.83
C TRP A 96 1.07 2.35 11.28
#